data_AF-A0A3D2YY71-F1
#
_entry.id   AF-A0A3D2YY71-F1
#
_cell.length_a   1.000
_cell.length_b   1.000
_cell.length_c   1.000
_cell.angle_alpha   90.00
_cell.angle_beta   90.00
_cell.angle_gamma   90.00
#
_symmetry.space_group_name_H-M   'P 1'
#
loop_
_entity.id
_entity.type
_entity.pdbx_description
1 polymer ?
#
loop_
_entity_poly.entity_id
_entity_poly.type
_entity_poly.pdbx_seq_one_letter_code
_entity_poly.pdbx_strand_id
1 'polypeptide(L)'
;MGTSGALPSDARSYILWHEGSIQFFVDEVPWPLRQIFDVDEEDSVPTWYSTSALLLTSVLLFFISRRKQADRDPWVKYWYGLSLAFAALSLDEIAGFHGTLNSMIDYSWAIPGGIVGATFGLLYLRFLWHLPMQTRLLFAISGCVFAGGAVGVEISTDWYDDEGLLNTLAYNLWTAVEEGMEMGASCSSFTLSSDTLV
;
A
#
# COMPACT_ATOMS: atom_id res chain seq x y z
N MET A 1 9.86 -48.96 -32.26
CA MET A 1 10.95 -48.93 -31.26
C MET A 1 11.01 -47.52 -30.71
N GLY A 2 10.28 -47.26 -29.62
CA GLY A 2 10.30 -45.96 -28.95
C GLY A 2 11.34 -46.00 -27.84
N THR A 3 12.35 -45.15 -27.94
CA THR A 3 13.29 -44.89 -26.84
C THR A 3 12.57 -43.99 -25.84
N SER A 4 12.22 -44.54 -24.67
CA SER A 4 11.86 -43.77 -23.49
C SER A 4 13.10 -42.97 -23.06
N GLY A 5 13.16 -41.69 -23.45
CA GLY A 5 14.15 -40.76 -22.90
C GLY A 5 13.79 -40.50 -21.45
N ALA A 6 14.49 -41.16 -20.52
CA ALA A 6 14.45 -40.80 -19.12
C ALA A 6 14.93 -39.35 -18.97
N LEU A 7 14.20 -38.54 -18.21
CA LEU A 7 14.53 -37.13 -17.95
C LEU A 7 15.89 -37.03 -17.24
N PRO A 8 16.75 -36.06 -17.60
CA PRO A 8 17.90 -35.68 -16.79
C PRO A 8 17.42 -35.17 -15.42
N SER A 9 18.01 -35.65 -14.33
CA SER A 9 17.63 -35.30 -12.95
C SER A 9 17.99 -33.87 -12.53
N ASP A 10 18.51 -33.06 -13.47
CA ASP A 10 19.10 -31.73 -13.25
C ASP A 10 18.52 -30.63 -14.16
N ALA A 11 17.49 -30.93 -14.96
CA ALA A 11 16.87 -29.96 -15.87
C ALA A 11 15.83 -29.05 -15.16
N ARG A 12 16.06 -27.74 -15.17
CA ARG A 12 15.28 -26.68 -14.47
C ARG A 12 14.09 -26.10 -15.24
N SER A 13 13.68 -26.74 -16.33
CA SER A 13 12.47 -26.46 -17.13
C SER A 13 12.52 -27.27 -18.44
N TYR A 14 11.41 -27.87 -18.85
CA TYR A 14 11.32 -28.56 -20.15
C TYR A 14 9.94 -28.43 -20.80
N ILE A 15 9.93 -28.43 -22.14
CA ILE A 15 8.73 -28.46 -22.98
C ILE A 15 8.65 -29.88 -23.57
N LEU A 16 7.65 -30.66 -23.15
CA LEU A 16 7.37 -31.96 -23.77
C LEU A 16 6.23 -31.82 -24.76
N TRP A 17 6.47 -32.31 -25.98
CA TRP A 17 5.45 -32.46 -27.01
C TRP A 17 4.92 -33.90 -26.95
N HIS A 18 3.67 -34.08 -26.51
CA HIS A 18 2.97 -35.37 -26.60
C HIS A 18 1.56 -35.14 -27.18
N GLU A 19 1.28 -35.80 -28.31
CA GLU A 19 -0.07 -35.90 -28.89
C GLU A 19 -0.87 -34.59 -28.96
N GLY A 20 -0.25 -33.50 -29.43
CA GLY A 20 -0.95 -32.23 -29.68
C GLY A 20 -1.24 -31.40 -28.42
N SER A 21 -0.72 -31.80 -27.26
CA SER A 21 -0.77 -31.01 -26.02
C SER A 21 0.63 -30.54 -25.62
N ILE A 22 0.75 -29.26 -25.28
CA ILE A 22 1.96 -28.68 -24.68
C ILE A 22 1.76 -28.69 -23.17
N GLN A 23 2.55 -29.47 -22.45
CA GLN A 23 2.58 -29.41 -20.99
C GLN A 23 3.69 -28.46 -20.54
N PHE A 24 3.31 -27.37 -19.89
CA PHE A 24 4.24 -26.44 -19.27
C PHE A 24 4.50 -26.89 -17.83
N PHE A 25 5.75 -27.20 -17.52
CA PHE A 25 6.23 -27.33 -16.14
C PHE A 25 6.97 -26.04 -15.80
N VAL A 26 6.29 -25.14 -15.08
CA VAL A 26 6.92 -23.95 -14.51
C VAL A 26 7.35 -24.36 -13.11
N ASP A 27 8.66 -24.38 -12.86
CA ASP A 27 9.17 -24.54 -11.50
C ASP A 27 8.66 -23.36 -10.67
N GLU A 28 7.99 -23.66 -9.57
CA GLU A 28 7.54 -22.61 -8.66
C GLU A 28 8.75 -21.83 -8.14
N VAL A 29 8.65 -20.51 -8.17
CA VAL A 29 9.66 -19.64 -7.58
C VAL A 29 9.79 -20.03 -6.10
N PRO A 30 11.02 -20.21 -5.57
CA PRO A 30 11.20 -20.53 -4.16
C PRO A 30 10.43 -19.54 -3.28
N TRP A 31 9.63 -20.05 -2.35
CA TRP A 31 8.79 -19.23 -1.45
C TRP A 31 9.48 -17.97 -0.89
N PRO A 32 10.76 -18.00 -0.44
CA PRO A 32 11.41 -16.79 0.07
C PRO A 32 11.56 -15.67 -0.97
N LEU A 33 11.77 -16.03 -2.23
CA LEU A 33 11.88 -15.05 -3.32
C LEU A 33 10.52 -14.50 -3.71
N ARG A 34 9.46 -15.30 -3.61
CA ARG A 34 8.09 -14.80 -3.81
C ARG A 34 7.74 -13.79 -2.73
N GLN A 35 7.91 -14.17 -1.46
CA GLN A 35 7.57 -13.35 -0.29
C GLN A 35 8.24 -11.96 -0.30
N ILE A 36 9.53 -11.87 -0.62
CA ILE A 36 10.29 -10.61 -0.60
C ILE A 36 9.75 -9.57 -1.61
N PHE A 37 9.09 -10.02 -2.68
CA PHE A 37 8.49 -9.17 -3.70
C PHE A 37 6.96 -9.27 -3.74
N ASP A 38 6.37 -10.01 -2.81
CA ASP A 38 4.93 -10.12 -2.70
C ASP A 38 4.42 -8.82 -2.11
N VAL A 39 3.49 -8.20 -2.81
CA VAL A 39 2.98 -6.88 -2.46
C VAL A 39 1.93 -6.99 -1.36
N ASP A 40 1.30 -8.17 -1.24
CA ASP A 40 0.30 -8.52 -0.22
C ASP A 40 0.90 -8.78 1.17
N GLU A 41 2.23 -8.91 1.25
CA GLU A 41 2.89 -9.53 2.38
C GLU A 41 3.66 -8.53 3.24
N GLU A 42 3.41 -8.54 4.55
CA GLU A 42 3.94 -7.56 5.52
C GLU A 42 5.49 -7.58 5.65
N ASP A 43 6.12 -8.71 5.33
CA ASP A 43 7.58 -8.92 5.38
C ASP A 43 8.23 -8.81 3.99
N SER A 44 7.92 -7.74 3.26
CA SER A 44 8.33 -7.55 1.86
C SER A 44 9.08 -6.23 1.60
N VAL A 45 9.74 -6.15 0.45
CA VAL A 45 10.38 -4.90 -0.03
C VAL A 45 9.35 -3.79 -0.27
N PRO A 46 8.17 -4.06 -0.87
CA PRO A 46 7.05 -3.12 -0.92
C PRO A 46 6.67 -2.52 0.44
N THR A 47 6.40 -3.34 1.45
CA THR A 47 6.01 -2.87 2.80
C THR A 47 7.12 -2.03 3.44
N TRP A 48 8.39 -2.44 3.29
CA TRP A 48 9.53 -1.64 3.76
C TRP A 48 9.58 -0.25 3.09
N TYR A 49 9.31 -0.18 1.79
CA TYR A 49 9.26 1.07 1.05
C TYR A 49 8.11 1.96 1.53
N SER A 50 6.89 1.43 1.60
CA SER A 50 5.68 2.15 2.06
C SER A 50 5.88 2.69 3.48
N THR A 51 6.29 1.84 4.41
CA THR A 51 6.62 2.21 5.79
C THR A 51 7.66 3.33 5.83
N SER A 52 8.76 3.20 5.09
CA SER A 52 9.83 4.19 5.07
C SER A 52 9.37 5.53 4.50
N ALA A 53 8.58 5.52 3.42
CA ALA A 53 8.04 6.73 2.79
C ALA A 53 7.06 7.46 3.72
N LEU A 54 6.17 6.72 4.40
CA LEU A 54 5.24 7.27 5.39
C LEU A 54 5.97 7.87 6.59
N LEU A 55 6.97 7.17 7.13
CA LEU A 55 7.77 7.65 8.26
C LEU A 55 8.56 8.91 7.88
N LEU A 56 9.22 8.93 6.72
CA LEU A 56 9.95 10.10 6.25
C LEU A 56 9.02 11.29 6.04
N THR A 57 7.82 11.06 5.48
CA THR A 57 6.78 12.09 5.36
C THR A 57 6.37 12.64 6.73
N SER A 58 6.16 11.76 7.71
CA SER A 58 5.86 12.15 9.09
C SER A 58 6.95 13.05 9.70
N VAL A 59 8.22 12.69 9.50
CA VAL A 59 9.38 13.45 10.00
C VAL A 59 9.48 14.83 9.31
N LEU A 60 9.26 14.91 8.01
CA LEU A 60 9.24 16.19 7.30
C LEU A 60 8.10 17.09 7.79
N LEU A 61 6.89 16.55 7.94
CA LEU A 61 5.74 17.28 8.49
C LEU A 61 6.00 17.77 9.91
N PHE A 62 6.70 16.99 10.73
CA PHE A 62 7.15 17.42 12.04
C PHE A 62 8.09 18.63 11.95
N PHE A 63 9.10 18.60 11.06
CA PHE A 63 9.97 19.77 10.88
C PHE A 63 9.24 20.99 10.32
N ILE A 64 8.28 20.81 9.40
CA ILE A 64 7.40 21.88 8.93
C ILE A 64 6.64 22.47 10.12
N SER A 65 6.05 21.63 10.96
CA SER A 65 5.29 22.09 12.13
C SER A 65 6.15 22.92 13.10
N ARG A 66 7.41 22.53 13.29
CA ARG A 66 8.39 23.25 14.12
C ARG A 66 8.74 24.61 13.52
N ARG A 67 8.94 24.68 12.21
CA ARG A 67 9.20 25.95 11.51
C ARG A 67 7.99 26.88 11.57
N LYS A 68 6.80 26.36 11.26
CA LYS A 68 5.53 27.10 11.35
C LYS A 68 5.25 27.59 12.77
N GLN A 69 5.70 26.86 13.79
CA GLN A 69 5.61 27.29 15.18
C GLN A 69 6.49 28.51 15.46
N ALA A 70 7.71 28.55 14.91
CA ALA A 70 8.58 29.71 15.00
C ALA A 70 7.96 30.94 14.30
N ASP A 71 7.28 30.71 13.17
CA ASP A 71 6.58 31.75 12.39
C ASP A 71 5.23 32.19 13.03
N ARG A 72 4.83 31.58 14.16
CA ARG A 72 3.54 31.81 14.84
C ARG A 72 2.33 31.59 13.95
N ASP A 73 2.42 30.62 13.04
CA ASP A 73 1.33 30.25 12.13
C ASP A 73 0.15 29.66 12.94
N PRO A 74 -1.10 30.15 12.76
CA PRO A 74 -2.26 29.64 13.50
C PRO A 74 -2.61 28.17 13.17
N TRP A 75 -2.06 27.62 12.08
CA TRP A 75 -2.35 26.26 11.60
C TRP A 75 -1.34 25.21 12.07
N VAL A 76 -0.38 25.55 12.95
CA VAL A 76 0.67 24.64 13.45
C VAL A 76 0.14 23.31 13.96
N LYS A 77 -1.00 23.31 14.68
CA LYS A 77 -1.62 22.09 15.21
C LYS A 77 -2.05 21.10 14.11
N TYR A 78 -2.40 21.58 12.92
CA TYR A 78 -2.77 20.74 11.78
C TYR A 78 -1.53 20.08 11.17
N TRP A 79 -0.42 20.80 11.08
CA TRP A 79 0.85 20.22 10.64
C TRP A 79 1.34 19.11 11.60
N TYR A 80 1.23 19.32 12.91
CA TYR A 80 1.52 18.29 13.90
C TYR A 80 0.59 17.09 13.78
N GLY A 81 -0.71 17.32 13.59
CA GLY A 81 -1.67 16.21 13.45
C GLY A 81 -1.46 15.41 12.18
N LEU A 82 -1.04 16.02 11.06
CA LEU A 82 -0.61 15.29 9.86
C LEU A 82 0.64 14.44 10.15
N SER A 83 1.65 15.01 10.81
CA SER A 83 2.84 14.25 11.20
C SER A 83 2.47 13.01 12.01
N LEU A 84 1.60 13.15 13.01
CA LEU A 84 1.13 12.03 13.83
C LEU A 84 0.32 11.01 13.02
N ALA A 85 -0.55 11.47 12.11
CA ALA A 85 -1.32 10.58 11.25
C ALA A 85 -0.43 9.73 10.34
N PHE A 86 0.57 10.33 9.68
CA PHE A 86 1.53 9.58 8.86
C PHE A 86 2.41 8.63 9.67
N ALA A 87 2.75 8.98 10.92
CA ALA A 87 3.45 8.06 11.81
C ALA A 87 2.57 6.86 12.20
N ALA A 88 1.27 7.09 12.43
CA ALA A 88 0.33 6.01 12.72
C ALA A 88 0.13 5.08 11.51
N LEU A 89 -0.01 5.64 10.30
CA LEU A 89 -0.06 4.84 9.06
C LEU A 89 1.21 4.03 8.86
N SER A 90 2.39 4.64 9.03
CA SER A 90 3.66 3.92 8.96
C SER A 90 3.77 2.78 9.98
N LEU A 91 3.11 2.91 11.13
CA LEU A 91 3.16 1.90 12.17
C LEU A 91 2.16 0.78 11.91
N ASP A 92 0.98 1.11 11.39
CA ASP A 92 -0.01 0.13 10.94
C ASP A 92 0.55 -0.76 9.82
N GLU A 93 1.20 -0.15 8.83
CA GLU A 93 1.82 -0.83 7.69
C GLU A 93 2.79 -1.96 8.10
N ILE A 94 3.63 -1.73 9.12
CA ILE A 94 4.61 -2.71 9.57
C ILE A 94 4.09 -3.63 10.68
N ALA A 95 3.01 -3.24 11.36
CA ALA A 95 2.45 -4.00 12.48
C ALA A 95 1.21 -4.82 12.11
N GLY A 96 0.63 -4.59 10.93
CA GLY A 96 -0.58 -5.27 10.46
C GLY A 96 -1.77 -5.05 11.40
N PHE A 97 -1.95 -3.86 11.98
CA PHE A 97 -3.03 -3.68 12.95
C PHE A 97 -4.40 -3.81 12.30
N HIS A 98 -4.57 -3.32 11.07
CA HIS A 98 -5.78 -3.55 10.29
C HIS A 98 -6.06 -5.05 10.07
N GLY A 99 -5.04 -5.88 9.77
CA GLY A 99 -5.18 -7.33 9.64
C GLY A 99 -5.58 -8.00 10.95
N THR A 100 -4.98 -7.58 12.08
CA THR A 100 -5.39 -8.02 13.41
C THR A 100 -6.85 -7.67 13.70
N LEU A 101 -7.29 -6.47 13.32
CA LEU A 101 -8.66 -6.02 13.54
C LEU A 101 -9.63 -6.79 12.66
N ASN A 102 -9.31 -7.04 11.38
CA ASN A 102 -10.08 -7.91 10.48
C ASN A 102 -10.34 -9.29 11.11
N SER A 103 -9.41 -9.86 11.88
CA SER A 103 -9.63 -11.13 12.59
C SER A 103 -10.61 -11.06 13.78
N MET A 104 -10.94 -9.85 14.27
CA MET A 104 -11.77 -9.61 15.46
C MET A 104 -13.18 -9.10 15.14
N ILE A 105 -13.46 -8.67 13.91
CA ILE A 105 -14.75 -8.12 13.48
C ILE A 105 -15.31 -8.93 12.31
N ASP A 106 -16.64 -9.04 12.22
CA ASP A 106 -17.33 -9.82 11.18
C ASP A 106 -17.43 -9.10 9.82
N TYR A 107 -16.76 -7.95 9.67
CA TYR A 107 -16.79 -7.11 8.47
C TYR A 107 -15.43 -6.44 8.27
N SER A 108 -15.07 -6.07 7.05
CA SER A 108 -13.77 -5.45 6.75
C SER A 108 -13.50 -4.17 7.55
N TRP A 109 -12.29 -4.07 8.08
CA TRP A 109 -11.72 -2.90 8.74
C TRP A 109 -11.64 -1.69 7.82
N ALA A 110 -11.69 -1.88 6.49
CA ALA A 110 -11.83 -0.81 5.51
C ALA A 110 -13.00 0.13 5.83
N ILE A 111 -14.12 -0.40 6.37
CA ILE A 111 -15.29 0.41 6.73
C ILE A 111 -14.97 1.37 7.90
N PRO A 112 -14.56 0.90 9.10
CA PRO A 112 -14.20 1.79 10.19
C PRO A 112 -12.98 2.67 9.85
N GLY A 113 -11.97 2.13 9.17
CA GLY A 113 -10.81 2.88 8.68
C GLY A 113 -11.22 4.03 7.75
N GLY A 114 -12.10 3.75 6.79
CA GLY A 114 -12.67 4.74 5.86
C GLY A 114 -13.49 5.82 6.57
N ILE A 115 -14.27 5.48 7.60
CA ILE A 115 -15.00 6.48 8.41
C ILE A 115 -14.02 7.40 9.14
N VAL A 116 -12.96 6.85 9.75
CA VAL A 116 -11.92 7.63 10.44
C VAL A 116 -11.18 8.53 9.44
N GLY A 117 -10.76 7.97 8.29
CA GLY A 117 -10.08 8.71 7.22
C GLY A 117 -10.94 9.84 6.64
N ALA A 118 -12.22 9.58 6.36
CA ALA A 118 -13.16 10.60 5.89
C ALA A 118 -13.37 11.70 6.93
N THR A 119 -13.53 11.34 8.20
CA THR A 119 -13.66 12.31 9.30
C THR A 119 -12.40 13.17 9.41
N PHE A 120 -11.22 12.56 9.35
CA PHE A 120 -9.94 13.27 9.34
C PHE A 120 -9.86 14.24 8.15
N GLY A 121 -10.17 13.76 6.94
CA GLY A 121 -10.21 14.60 5.73
C GLY A 121 -11.14 15.81 5.88
N LEU A 122 -12.36 15.61 6.40
CA LEU A 122 -13.34 16.67 6.64
C LEU A 122 -12.82 17.71 7.65
N LEU A 123 -12.21 17.27 8.75
CA LEU A 123 -11.62 18.17 9.75
C LEU A 123 -10.46 19.00 9.19
N TYR A 124 -9.74 18.43 8.21
CA TYR A 124 -8.59 19.07 7.56
C TYR A 124 -8.96 19.90 6.32
N LEU A 125 -10.20 19.85 5.83
CA LEU A 125 -10.62 20.65 4.67
C LEU A 125 -10.29 22.13 4.87
N ARG A 126 -10.67 22.71 6.00
CA ARG A 126 -10.44 24.14 6.26
C ARG A 126 -8.95 24.50 6.28
N PHE A 127 -8.09 23.58 6.70
CA PHE A 127 -6.64 23.73 6.62
C PHE A 127 -6.13 23.61 5.18
N LEU A 128 -6.59 22.61 4.41
CA LEU A 128 -6.24 22.43 3.00
C LEU A 128 -6.58 23.66 2.15
N TRP A 129 -7.73 24.29 2.41
CA TRP A 129 -8.15 25.51 1.73
C TRP A 129 -7.24 26.72 2.02
N HIS A 130 -6.49 26.71 3.12
CA HIS A 130 -5.51 27.75 3.44
C HIS A 130 -4.20 27.60 2.65
N LEU A 131 -3.88 26.39 2.20
CA LEU A 131 -2.64 26.13 1.45
C LEU A 131 -2.69 26.70 0.03
N PRO A 132 -1.52 26.98 -0.59
CA PRO A 132 -1.43 27.31 -2.01
C PRO A 132 -2.12 26.26 -2.88
N MET A 133 -2.69 26.69 -4.02
CA MET A 133 -3.49 25.83 -4.90
C MET A 133 -2.76 24.53 -5.27
N GLN A 134 -1.47 24.63 -5.62
CA GLN A 134 -0.66 23.48 -6.00
C GLN A 134 -0.56 22.46 -4.85
N THR A 135 -0.16 22.92 -3.65
CA THR A 135 -0.03 22.06 -2.46
C THR A 135 -1.35 21.43 -2.06
N ARG A 136 -2.44 22.20 -2.13
CA ARG A 136 -3.80 21.71 -1.83
C ARG A 136 -4.22 20.59 -2.77
N LEU A 137 -4.05 20.79 -4.08
CA LEU A 137 -4.43 19.79 -5.08
C LEU A 137 -3.59 18.53 -4.95
N LEU A 138 -2.29 18.66 -4.72
CA LEU A 138 -1.40 17.50 -4.56
C LEU A 138 -1.73 16.69 -3.30
N PHE A 139 -1.96 17.33 -2.15
CA PHE A 139 -2.45 16.63 -0.96
C PHE A 139 -3.80 15.96 -1.18
N ALA A 140 -4.74 16.64 -1.85
CA ALA A 140 -6.06 16.09 -2.12
C ALA A 140 -5.99 14.87 -3.05
N ILE A 141 -5.23 14.97 -4.15
CA ILE A 141 -5.05 13.86 -5.09
C ILE A 141 -4.33 12.70 -4.39
N SER A 142 -3.23 12.97 -3.68
CA SER A 142 -2.50 11.94 -2.96
C SER A 142 -3.37 11.25 -1.91
N GLY A 143 -4.16 12.01 -1.14
CA GLY A 143 -5.08 11.44 -0.16
C GLY A 143 -6.19 10.60 -0.79
N CYS A 144 -6.75 11.04 -1.92
CA CYS A 144 -7.76 10.27 -2.65
C CYS A 144 -7.19 8.99 -3.27
N VAL A 145 -5.96 9.02 -3.78
CA VAL A 145 -5.30 7.81 -4.31
C VAL A 145 -5.00 6.84 -3.17
N PHE A 146 -4.45 7.32 -2.06
CA PHE A 146 -4.19 6.49 -0.88
C PHE A 146 -5.47 5.85 -0.34
N ALA A 147 -6.50 6.65 -0.03
CA ALA A 147 -7.76 6.13 0.49
C ALA A 147 -8.53 5.26 -0.53
N GLY A 148 -8.31 5.52 -1.83
CA GLY A 148 -8.88 4.71 -2.90
C GLY A 148 -8.26 3.31 -2.99
N GLY A 149 -6.97 3.17 -2.66
CA GLY A 149 -6.30 1.88 -2.45
C GLY A 149 -6.89 1.21 -1.21
N ALA A 150 -6.47 1.67 -0.04
CA ALA A 150 -6.80 1.15 1.29
C ALA A 150 -8.28 0.83 1.55
N VAL A 151 -9.23 1.60 1.00
CA VAL A 151 -10.66 1.37 1.27
C VAL A 151 -11.38 0.88 0.03
N GLY A 152 -11.05 1.45 -1.13
CA GLY A 152 -11.76 1.15 -2.37
C GLY A 152 -11.39 -0.22 -2.91
N VAL A 153 -10.11 -0.59 -2.85
CA VAL A 153 -9.65 -1.88 -3.33
C VAL A 153 -9.95 -2.97 -2.31
N GLU A 154 -9.68 -2.76 -1.01
CA GLU A 154 -10.04 -3.71 0.07
C GLU A 154 -11.53 -4.12 0.01
N ILE A 155 -12.48 -3.17 -0.09
CA ILE A 155 -13.92 -3.49 -0.22
C ILE A 155 -14.22 -4.24 -1.52
N SER A 156 -13.47 -3.98 -2.60
CA SER A 156 -13.67 -4.66 -3.88
C SER A 156 -13.09 -6.08 -3.89
N THR A 157 -12.12 -6.36 -3.00
CA THR A 157 -11.48 -7.67 -2.84
C THR A 157 -12.14 -8.53 -1.77
N ASP A 158 -12.92 -7.96 -0.84
CA ASP A 158 -13.69 -8.70 0.20
C ASP A 158 -14.44 -9.93 -0.35
N TRP A 159 -15.11 -9.80 -1.51
CA TRP A 159 -15.84 -10.92 -2.12
C TRP A 159 -14.92 -12.10 -2.51
N TYR A 160 -13.68 -11.82 -2.89
CA TYR A 160 -12.70 -12.87 -3.21
C TYR A 160 -12.23 -13.61 -1.95
N ASP A 161 -12.16 -12.93 -0.81
CA ASP A 161 -11.83 -13.56 0.46
C ASP A 161 -12.96 -14.49 0.92
N ASP A 162 -14.20 -14.00 0.93
CA ASP A 162 -15.40 -14.75 1.29
C ASP A 162 -15.57 -16.06 0.49
N GLU A 163 -15.20 -16.05 -0.79
CA GLU A 163 -15.31 -17.21 -1.70
C GLU A 163 -14.03 -18.06 -1.75
N GLY A 164 -12.99 -17.72 -0.96
CA GLY A 164 -11.72 -18.44 -0.92
C GLY A 164 -10.90 -18.35 -2.23
N LEU A 165 -11.06 -17.25 -2.96
CA LEU A 165 -10.47 -16.98 -4.28
C LEU A 165 -9.19 -16.11 -4.22
N LEU A 166 -8.55 -16.03 -3.06
CA LEU A 166 -7.31 -15.25 -2.85
C LEU A 166 -6.16 -15.67 -3.79
N ASN A 167 -6.13 -16.93 -4.25
CA ASN A 167 -5.09 -17.40 -5.19
C ASN A 167 -5.44 -17.18 -6.67
N THR A 168 -6.44 -16.35 -6.99
CA THR A 168 -6.82 -16.08 -8.38
C THR A 168 -6.01 -14.95 -9.00
N LEU A 169 -5.83 -14.99 -10.33
CA LEU A 169 -5.19 -13.90 -11.08
C LEU A 169 -5.92 -12.56 -10.86
N ALA A 170 -7.25 -12.61 -10.72
CA ALA A 170 -8.06 -11.42 -10.50
C ALA A 170 -7.75 -10.76 -9.15
N TYR A 171 -7.68 -11.54 -8.07
CA TYR A 171 -7.29 -11.04 -6.74
C TYR A 171 -5.88 -10.44 -6.75
N ASN A 172 -4.88 -11.19 -7.23
CA ASN A 172 -3.48 -10.71 -7.27
C ASN A 172 -3.29 -9.42 -8.08
N LEU A 173 -4.08 -9.21 -9.15
CA LEU A 173 -4.04 -7.97 -9.92
C LEU A 173 -4.66 -6.81 -9.14
N TRP A 174 -5.71 -7.06 -8.35
CA TRP A 174 -6.29 -6.04 -7.48
C TRP A 174 -5.34 -5.65 -6.35
N THR A 175 -4.71 -6.61 -5.68
CA THR A 175 -3.68 -6.34 -4.66
C THR A 175 -2.53 -5.49 -5.24
N ALA A 176 -2.03 -5.83 -6.44
CA ALA A 176 -1.00 -5.02 -7.08
C ALA A 176 -1.46 -3.57 -7.41
N VAL A 177 -2.76 -3.36 -7.66
CA VAL A 177 -3.32 -2.02 -7.88
C VAL A 177 -3.42 -1.26 -6.56
N GLU A 178 -3.92 -1.90 -5.50
CA GLU A 178 -4.02 -1.36 -4.14
C GLU A 178 -2.67 -0.84 -3.67
N GLU A 179 -1.70 -1.75 -3.60
CA GLU A 179 -0.35 -1.47 -3.13
C GLU A 179 0.35 -0.41 -4.00
N GLY A 180 0.18 -0.49 -5.33
CA GLY A 180 0.72 0.50 -6.25
C GLY A 180 0.15 1.91 -6.02
N MET A 181 -1.13 2.01 -5.67
CA MET A 181 -1.79 3.29 -5.34
C MET A 181 -1.24 3.87 -4.03
N GLU A 182 -1.08 3.03 -3.00
CA GLU A 182 -0.58 3.46 -1.69
C GLU A 182 0.88 3.88 -1.72
N MET A 183 1.74 3.09 -2.37
CA MET A 183 3.15 3.41 -2.60
C MET A 183 3.31 4.72 -3.36
N GLY A 184 2.53 4.93 -4.42
CA GLY A 184 2.57 6.13 -5.24
C GLY A 184 2.11 7.40 -4.51
N ALA A 185 1.04 7.28 -3.73
CA ALA A 185 0.55 8.38 -2.91
C ALA A 185 1.55 8.77 -1.81
N SER A 186 2.13 7.78 -1.12
CA SER A 186 3.13 8.00 -0.08
C SER A 186 4.37 8.75 -0.61
N CYS A 187 4.87 8.36 -1.78
CA CYS A 187 5.99 9.04 -2.44
C CYS A 187 5.66 10.50 -2.82
N SER A 188 4.45 10.73 -3.32
CA SER A 188 3.98 12.07 -3.72
C SER A 188 3.87 13.00 -2.50
N SER A 189 3.34 12.49 -1.38
CA SER A 189 3.23 13.21 -0.12
C SER A 189 4.60 13.57 0.49
N PHE A 190 5.58 12.66 0.39
CA PHE A 190 6.96 12.92 0.79
C PHE A 190 7.57 14.09 -0.01
N THR A 191 7.51 13.99 -1.34
CA THR A 191 8.08 14.99 -2.25
C THR A 191 7.48 16.38 -2.02
N LEU A 192 6.17 16.44 -1.80
CA LEU A 192 5.48 17.69 -1.50
C LEU A 192 5.92 18.30 -0.16
N SER A 193 6.12 17.46 0.85
CA SER A 193 6.58 17.89 2.17
C SER A 193 8.02 18.40 2.12
N SER A 194 8.89 17.81 1.30
CA SER A 194 10.25 18.31 1.12
C SER A 194 10.28 19.69 0.44
N ASP A 195 9.45 19.91 -0.58
CA ASP A 195 9.36 21.20 -1.26
C ASP A 195 8.83 22.32 -0.36
N THR A 196 8.00 21.97 0.63
CA THR A 196 7.44 22.92 1.59
C THR A 196 8.44 23.34 2.68
N LEU A 197 9.51 22.56 2.90
CA LEU A 197 10.56 22.85 3.88
C LEU A 197 11.59 23.88 3.39
N VAL A 198 11.77 23.98 2.07
CA VAL A 198 12.72 24.90 1.39
C VAL A 198 12.10 26.29 1.26
#